data_AF-A0A3C0A207-F1
#
_entry.id   AF-A0A3C0A207-F1
#
_cell.length_a   1.000
_cell.length_b   1.000
_cell.length_c   1.000
_cell.angle_alpha   90.00
_cell.angle_beta   90.00
_cell.angle_gamma   90.00
#
_symmetry.space_group_name_H-M   'P 1'
#
loop_
_entity.id
_entity.type
_entity.pdbx_description
1 polymer ?
#
loop_
_entity_poly.entity_id
_entity_poly.type
_entity_poly.pdbx_seq_one_letter_code
_entity_poly.pdbx_strand_id
1 'polypeptide(L)'
;MNILLSPPAAFIITLLFLIFVSELLAPLAPTPKTAPGSGKNKPYGCGEEVSEQRVNPDYQGFFPFAIFFTLLHVAALMVATWSFNPISAGIGLVIGYLTAVAIILAILFVG
;
A
#
# COMPACT_ATOMS: atom_id res chain seq x y z
N MET A 1 -15.45 -10.46 -26.00
CA MET A 1 -14.32 -9.69 -26.56
C MET A 1 -14.08 -8.47 -25.66
N ASN A 2 -13.27 -8.60 -24.60
CA ASN A 2 -12.80 -7.52 -23.71
C ASN A 2 -11.64 -8.01 -22.80
N ILE A 3 -10.97 -9.12 -23.16
CA ILE A 3 -10.03 -9.77 -22.25
C ILE A 3 -8.81 -8.88 -21.97
N LEU A 4 -8.41 -8.05 -22.95
CA LEU A 4 -7.37 -7.03 -22.82
C LEU A 4 -7.68 -5.97 -21.76
N LEU A 5 -8.96 -5.62 -21.59
CA LEU A 5 -9.43 -4.62 -20.61
C LEU A 5 -9.82 -5.24 -19.27
N SER A 6 -9.69 -6.57 -19.12
CA SER A 6 -9.90 -7.19 -17.81
C SER A 6 -8.79 -6.72 -16.84
N PRO A 7 -9.12 -6.38 -15.58
CA PRO A 7 -8.12 -5.87 -14.63
C PRO A 7 -6.86 -6.76 -14.51
N PRO A 8 -6.96 -8.10 -14.44
CA PRO A 8 -5.76 -8.96 -14.38
C PRO A 8 -4.90 -8.87 -15.65
N ALA A 9 -5.52 -8.90 -16.83
CA ALA A 9 -4.77 -8.85 -18.08
C ALA A 9 -4.11 -7.48 -18.29
N ALA A 10 -4.84 -6.39 -18.03
CA ALA A 10 -4.31 -5.03 -18.14
C ALA A 10 -3.14 -4.80 -17.17
N PHE A 11 -3.24 -5.31 -15.94
CA PHE A 11 -2.15 -5.26 -14.97
C PHE A 11 -0.91 -6.01 -15.46
N ILE A 12 -1.06 -7.25 -15.91
CA ILE A 12 0.07 -8.07 -16.39
C ILE A 12 0.74 -7.41 -17.60
N ILE A 13 -0.04 -6.98 -18.59
CA ILE A 13 0.49 -6.34 -19.81
C ILE A 13 1.28 -5.07 -19.45
N THR A 14 0.72 -4.23 -18.57
CA THR A 14 1.37 -2.99 -18.14
C THR A 14 2.64 -3.27 -17.35
N LEU A 15 2.61 -4.25 -16.44
CA LEU A 15 3.76 -4.66 -15.63
C LEU A 15 4.90 -5.18 -16.51
N LEU A 16 4.60 -6.06 -17.47
CA LEU A 16 5.59 -6.56 -18.42
C LEU A 16 6.15 -5.44 -19.28
N PHE A 17 5.31 -4.51 -19.73
CA PHE A 17 5.75 -3.35 -20.49
C PHE A 17 6.70 -2.45 -19.68
N LEU A 18 6.38 -2.18 -18.41
CA LEU A 18 7.24 -1.39 -17.53
C LEU A 18 8.59 -2.07 -17.26
N ILE A 19 8.60 -3.38 -17.02
CA ILE A 19 9.84 -4.16 -16.87
C ILE A 19 10.66 -4.06 -18.16
N PHE A 20 10.03 -4.30 -19.31
CA PHE A 20 10.70 -4.24 -20.60
C PHE A 20 11.34 -2.87 -20.86
N VAL A 21 10.59 -1.78 -20.63
CA VAL A 21 11.12 -0.42 -20.79
C VAL A 21 12.24 -0.14 -19.79
N SER A 22 12.10 -0.58 -18.54
CA SER A 22 13.13 -0.42 -17.50
C SER A 22 14.44 -1.09 -17.91
N GLU A 23 14.39 -2.34 -18.36
CA GLU A 23 15.57 -3.10 -18.80
C GLU A 23 16.16 -2.54 -20.10
N LEU A 24 15.32 -2.08 -21.03
CA LEU A 24 15.76 -1.47 -22.28
C LEU A 24 16.50 -0.13 -22.03
N LEU A 25 16.05 0.63 -21.04
CA LEU A 25 16.66 1.91 -20.67
C LEU A 25 17.79 1.79 -19.63
N ALA A 26 17.91 0.67 -18.93
CA ALA A 26 18.93 0.46 -17.90
C ALA A 26 20.38 0.73 -18.38
N PRO A 27 20.79 0.38 -19.63
CA PRO A 27 22.14 0.69 -20.12
C PRO A 27 22.43 2.18 -20.31
N LEU A 28 21.39 3.03 -20.44
CA LEU A 28 21.54 4.48 -20.50
C LEU A 28 21.81 5.08 -19.12
N ALA A 29 21.59 4.32 -18.04
CA ALA A 29 21.89 4.79 -16.70
C ALA A 29 23.41 4.93 -16.52
N PRO A 30 23.89 6.03 -15.90
CA PRO A 30 25.29 6.17 -15.56
C PRO A 30 25.77 4.98 -14.73
N THR A 31 26.90 4.40 -15.11
CA THR A 31 27.52 3.32 -14.35
C THR A 31 27.75 3.80 -12.90
N PRO A 32 27.31 3.03 -11.89
CA PRO A 32 27.64 3.32 -10.51
C PRO A 32 29.16 3.48 -10.37
N LYS A 33 29.62 4.62 -9.85
CA LYS A 33 30.98 4.72 -9.32
C LYS A 33 31.06 3.88 -8.05
N THR A 34 31.12 2.56 -8.19
CA THR A 34 31.36 1.59 -7.11
C THR A 34 32.86 1.60 -6.78
N ALA A 35 33.34 2.73 -6.26
CA ALA A 35 34.63 2.76 -5.61
C ALA A 35 34.53 2.01 -4.26
N PRO A 36 35.46 1.10 -3.94
CA PRO A 36 35.57 0.55 -2.60
C PRO A 36 35.65 1.69 -1.57
N GLY A 37 34.80 1.66 -0.55
CA GLY A 37 34.69 2.75 0.44
C GLY A 37 33.76 3.91 0.07
N SER A 38 33.08 3.86 -1.09
CA SER A 38 32.05 4.85 -1.45
C SER A 38 30.86 4.77 -0.50
N GLY A 39 30.47 5.90 0.09
CA GLY A 39 29.26 6.04 0.92
C GLY A 39 27.95 5.87 0.16
N LYS A 40 27.98 5.63 -1.16
CA LYS A 40 26.78 5.48 -2.01
C LYS A 40 25.77 4.44 -1.47
N ASN A 41 26.26 3.38 -0.85
CA ASN A 41 25.43 2.30 -0.30
C ASN A 41 25.29 2.40 1.23
N LYS A 42 25.85 3.42 1.87
CA LYS A 42 25.66 3.67 3.30
C LYS A 42 24.32 4.39 3.52
N PRO A 43 23.61 4.15 4.63
CA PRO A 43 22.48 4.97 5.04
C PRO A 43 22.87 6.45 5.08
N TYR A 44 21.95 7.33 4.68
CA TYR A 44 22.19 8.76 4.80
C TYR A 44 22.15 9.17 6.28
N GLY A 45 23.32 9.49 6.84
CA GLY A 45 23.48 9.87 8.24
C GLY A 45 23.58 11.37 8.51
N CYS A 46 23.19 12.23 7.56
CA CYS A 46 23.41 13.69 7.68
C CYS A 46 24.88 14.10 7.93
N GLY A 47 25.85 13.25 7.55
CA GLY A 47 27.28 13.44 7.83
C GLY A 47 27.81 12.71 9.06
N GLU A 48 26.94 12.00 9.80
CA GLU A 48 27.30 11.15 10.93
C GLU A 48 27.44 9.68 10.49
N GLU A 49 28.34 8.94 11.16
CA GLU A 49 28.42 7.50 11.03
C GLU A 49 27.30 6.88 11.88
N VAL A 50 26.22 6.47 11.21
CA VAL A 50 25.06 5.86 11.87
C VAL A 50 25.43 4.44 12.30
N SER A 51 25.31 4.18 13.61
CA SER A 51 25.42 2.83 14.20
C SER A 51 24.48 1.85 13.48
N GLU A 52 24.94 0.63 13.19
CA GLU A 52 24.11 -0.44 12.60
C GLU A 52 23.02 -0.96 13.56
N GLN A 53 22.82 -0.34 14.72
CA GLN A 53 21.77 -0.72 15.64
C GLN A 53 20.40 -0.52 15.01
N ARG A 54 19.60 -1.58 15.07
CA ARG A 54 18.17 -1.52 14.76
C ARG A 54 17.49 -0.60 15.78
N VAL A 55 17.12 0.59 15.33
CA VAL A 55 16.23 1.47 16.07
C VAL A 55 14.81 0.91 15.94
N ASN A 56 14.08 0.81 17.05
CA ASN A 56 12.66 0.45 17.04
C ASN A 56 11.84 1.74 17.27
N PRO A 57 11.43 2.44 16.19
CA PRO A 57 10.62 3.64 16.34
C PRO A 57 9.30 3.32 17.01
N ASP A 58 8.87 4.18 17.92
CA ASP A 58 7.58 4.06 18.56
C ASP A 58 6.46 4.46 17.59
N TYR A 59 5.63 3.48 17.22
CA TYR A 59 4.48 3.68 16.36
C TYR A 59 3.16 3.70 17.13
N GLN A 60 3.17 3.74 18.47
CA GLN A 60 1.94 3.74 19.26
C GLN A 60 0.96 4.85 18.83
N GLY A 61 1.48 6.05 18.52
CA GLY A 61 0.65 7.15 18.01
C GLY A 61 0.17 7.00 16.56
N PHE A 62 0.91 6.26 15.72
CA PHE A 62 0.57 6.06 14.30
C PHE A 62 -0.35 4.86 14.07
N PHE A 63 -0.24 3.83 14.91
CA PHE A 63 -0.95 2.56 14.77
C PHE A 63 -2.48 2.70 14.67
N PRO A 64 -3.16 3.61 15.41
CA PRO A 64 -4.58 3.87 15.24
C PRO A 64 -4.96 4.29 13.81
N PHE A 65 -4.13 5.08 13.13
CA PHE A 65 -4.41 5.54 11.77
C PHE A 65 -4.32 4.40 10.75
N ALA A 66 -3.43 3.43 10.96
CA ALA A 66 -3.33 2.24 10.12
C ALA A 66 -4.61 1.37 10.22
N ILE A 67 -5.12 1.18 11.43
CA ILE A 67 -6.39 0.46 11.66
C ILE A 67 -7.56 1.23 11.05
N PHE A 68 -7.62 2.55 11.27
CA PHE A 68 -8.64 3.41 10.68
C PHE A 68 -8.72 3.26 9.16
N PHE A 69 -7.57 3.36 8.49
CA PHE A 69 -7.51 3.27 7.04
C PHE A 69 -7.96 1.90 6.53
N THR A 70 -7.49 0.82 7.15
CA THR A 70 -7.84 -0.54 6.73
C THR A 70 -9.34 -0.84 6.90
N LEU A 71 -9.94 -0.43 8.02
CA LEU A 71 -11.37 -0.58 8.27
C LEU A 71 -12.22 0.24 7.30
N LEU A 72 -11.88 1.52 7.09
CA LEU A 72 -12.63 2.36 6.15
C LEU A 72 -12.48 1.89 4.70
N HIS A 73 -11.31 1.36 4.33
CA HIS A 73 -11.09 0.82 2.99
C HIS A 73 -12.04 -0.34 2.70
N VAL A 74 -12.14 -1.31 3.62
CA VAL A 74 -13.06 -2.45 3.48
C VAL A 74 -14.51 -2.00 3.59
N ALA A 75 -14.83 -1.01 4.43
CA ALA A 75 -16.18 -0.45 4.53
C ALA A 75 -16.63 0.16 3.20
N ALA A 76 -15.76 0.96 2.56
CA ALA A 76 -16.01 1.52 1.25
C ALA A 76 -16.18 0.43 0.19
N LEU A 77 -15.35 -0.63 0.21
CA LEU A 77 -15.49 -1.77 -0.69
C LEU A 77 -16.83 -2.49 -0.52
N MET A 78 -17.28 -2.69 0.72
CA MET A 78 -18.57 -3.32 1.03
C MET A 78 -19.74 -2.49 0.48
N VAL A 79 -19.73 -1.17 0.71
CA VAL A 79 -20.76 -0.25 0.22
C VAL A 79 -20.78 -0.20 -1.31
N ALA A 80 -19.60 -0.08 -1.94
CA ALA A 80 -19.47 -0.06 -3.39
C ALA A 80 -19.98 -1.37 -4.00
N THR A 81 -19.57 -2.52 -3.47
CA THR A 81 -19.98 -3.84 -3.97
C THR A 81 -21.49 -4.05 -3.84
N TRP A 82 -22.07 -3.66 -2.69
CA TRP A 82 -23.51 -3.71 -2.49
C TRP A 82 -24.26 -2.80 -3.48
N SER A 83 -23.74 -1.61 -3.77
CA SER A 83 -24.37 -0.66 -4.71
C SER A 83 -24.48 -1.21 -6.14
N PHE A 84 -23.58 -2.09 -6.56
CA PHE A 84 -23.63 -2.73 -7.88
C PHE A 84 -24.72 -3.80 -8.00
N ASN A 85 -25.11 -4.45 -6.89
CA ASN A 85 -26.20 -5.43 -6.89
C ASN A 85 -26.93 -5.49 -5.53
N PRO A 86 -27.79 -4.50 -5.23
CA PRO A 86 -28.43 -4.37 -3.92
C PRO A 86 -29.43 -5.49 -3.60
N ILE A 87 -29.94 -6.17 -4.63
CA ILE A 87 -31.01 -7.17 -4.52
C ILE A 87 -30.41 -8.53 -4.11
N SER A 88 -29.23 -8.89 -4.59
CA SER A 88 -28.57 -10.16 -4.22
C SER A 88 -27.58 -10.01 -3.06
N ALA A 89 -27.07 -8.80 -2.81
CA ALA A 89 -26.12 -8.54 -1.73
C ALA A 89 -26.89 -8.28 -0.42
N GLY A 90 -26.66 -9.11 0.60
CA GLY A 90 -27.34 -9.02 1.89
C GLY A 90 -27.04 -7.70 2.61
N ILE A 91 -27.99 -6.76 2.57
CA ILE A 91 -27.86 -5.42 3.21
C ILE A 91 -27.52 -5.52 4.70
N GLY A 92 -27.98 -6.57 5.39
CA GLY A 92 -27.66 -6.83 6.79
C GLY A 92 -26.16 -7.00 7.05
N LEU A 93 -25.40 -7.59 6.13
CA LEU A 93 -23.95 -7.73 6.25
C LEU A 93 -23.24 -6.39 6.12
N VAL A 94 -23.70 -5.53 5.19
CA VAL A 94 -23.14 -4.19 4.99
C VAL A 94 -23.38 -3.34 6.22
N ILE A 95 -24.64 -3.28 6.70
CA ILE A 95 -24.99 -2.51 7.90
C ILE A 95 -24.26 -3.06 9.14
N GLY A 96 -24.20 -4.38 9.30
CA GLY A 96 -23.48 -5.02 10.39
C GLY A 96 -21.99 -4.66 10.39
N TYR A 97 -21.34 -4.70 9.22
CA TYR A 97 -19.95 -4.31 9.08
C TYR A 97 -19.73 -2.83 9.38
N LEU A 98 -20.55 -1.93 8.83
CA LEU A 98 -20.46 -0.50 9.09
C LEU A 98 -20.66 -0.17 10.59
N THR A 99 -21.56 -0.89 11.26
CA THR A 99 -21.79 -0.75 12.70
C THR A 99 -20.56 -1.19 13.49
N ALA A 100 -19.96 -2.34 13.14
CA ALA A 100 -18.73 -2.82 13.76
C ALA A 100 -17.58 -1.82 13.57
N VAL A 101 -17.40 -1.28 12.36
CA VAL A 101 -16.40 -0.24 12.07
C VAL A 101 -16.65 0.99 12.94
N ALA A 102 -17.89 1.49 13.01
CA ALA A 102 -18.21 2.65 13.84
C ALA A 102 -17.86 2.43 15.32
N ILE A 103 -18.17 1.25 15.88
CA ILE A 103 -17.83 0.89 17.26
C ILE A 103 -16.31 0.83 17.45
N ILE A 104 -15.59 0.17 16.54
CA ILE A 104 -14.12 0.05 16.64
C ILE A 104 -13.47 1.44 16.59
N LEU A 105 -13.91 2.31 15.67
CA LEU A 105 -13.39 3.66 15.56
C LEU A 105 -13.72 4.51 16.79
N ALA A 106 -14.90 4.34 17.38
CA ALA A 106 -15.26 4.99 18.63
C ALA A 106 -14.32 4.56 19.77
N ILE A 107 -14.05 3.26 19.90
CA ILE A 107 -13.10 2.74 20.90
C ILE A 107 -11.69 3.30 20.66
N LEU A 108 -11.27 3.40 19.39
CA LEU A 108 -9.91 3.79 19.02
C LEU A 108 -9.61 5.28 19.22
N PHE A 109 -10.60 6.16 19.06
CA PHE A 109 -10.40 7.62 19.04
C PHE A 109 -11.18 8.41 20.11
N VAL A 110 -12.21 7.81 20.73
CA VAL A 110 -13.06 8.47 21.73
C VAL A 110 -12.89 7.86 23.12
N GLY A 111 -12.45 6.60 23.19
CA GLY A 111 -12.17 5.88 24.44
C GLY A 111 -10.85 6.24 25.11
#